data_AF-A0A7C3X8W7-F1
#
_entry.id   AF-A0A7C3X8W7-F1
#
_cell.length_a   1.000
_cell.length_b   1.000
_cell.length_c   1.000
_cell.angle_alpha   90.00
_cell.angle_beta   90.00
_cell.angle_gamma   90.00
#
_symmetry.space_group_name_H-M   'P 1'
#
loop_
_entity.id
_entity.type
_entity.pdbx_description
1 polymer ?
#
loop_
_entity_poly.entity_id
_entity_poly.type
_entity_poly.pdbx_seq_one_letter_code
_entity_poly.pdbx_strand_id
1 'polypeptide(L)'
;MRRSFFLISAASIVAASAAIALLLQSHDSSILVLHGSLFVSDAGRSHGGFEYNAEWEVMVKVDHGLGTMNLELTTGLGDALEKHEYHVEDISVESDRLTMKVEGQPIVLVWVDSDEIWDHMYDKYYIASWGGDAPPEELRGTISPTIFPGLADHYYVELRLRVK
;
A
#
# COMPACT_ATOMS: atom_id res chain seq x y z
N MET A 1 -58.16 -11.91 37.29
CA MET A 1 -57.61 -11.63 35.95
C MET A 1 -56.33 -10.82 36.10
N ARG A 2 -55.12 -11.42 36.10
CA ARG A 2 -53.83 -10.72 36.13
C ARG A 2 -52.66 -11.71 36.00
N ARG A 3 -52.40 -12.28 34.81
CA ARG A 3 -51.18 -13.09 34.55
C ARG A 3 -50.82 -13.17 33.06
N SER A 4 -50.64 -12.05 32.37
CA SER A 4 -50.09 -12.07 31.00
C SER A 4 -49.45 -10.74 30.61
N PHE A 5 -48.34 -10.33 31.24
CA PHE A 5 -47.54 -9.19 30.73
C PHE A 5 -46.03 -9.30 30.93
N PHE A 6 -45.50 -10.40 31.50
CA PHE A 6 -44.07 -10.54 31.82
C PHE A 6 -43.25 -11.44 30.88
N LEU A 7 -43.84 -11.97 29.81
CA LEU A 7 -43.15 -12.91 28.91
C LEU A 7 -42.63 -12.27 27.60
N ILE A 8 -42.95 -11.01 27.32
CA ILE A 8 -42.54 -10.35 26.06
C ILE A 8 -41.21 -9.58 26.22
N SER A 9 -40.76 -9.28 27.45
CA SER A 9 -39.55 -8.49 27.68
C SER A 9 -38.24 -9.29 27.62
N ALA A 10 -38.24 -10.59 27.95
CA ALA A 10 -37.00 -11.37 28.00
C ALA A 10 -36.49 -11.76 26.60
N ALA A 11 -37.39 -12.15 25.69
CA ALA A 11 -37.01 -12.56 24.34
C ALA A 11 -36.47 -11.41 23.49
N SER A 12 -36.98 -10.19 23.70
CA SER A 12 -36.55 -8.98 23.00
C SER A 12 -35.16 -8.49 23.46
N ILE A 13 -34.83 -8.64 24.75
CA ILE A 13 -33.49 -8.30 25.29
C ILE A 13 -32.43 -9.27 24.76
N VAL A 14 -32.72 -10.57 24.69
CA VAL A 14 -31.78 -11.59 24.19
C VAL A 14 -31.51 -11.44 22.69
N ALA A 15 -32.54 -11.14 21.89
CA ALA A 15 -32.37 -10.91 20.45
C ALA A 15 -31.56 -9.64 20.15
N ALA A 16 -31.78 -8.56 20.90
CA ALA A 16 -31.03 -7.31 20.74
C ALA A 16 -29.55 -7.47 21.12
N SER A 17 -29.26 -8.22 22.20
CA SER A 17 -27.88 -8.48 22.63
C SER A 17 -27.15 -9.45 21.69
N ALA A 18 -27.83 -10.42 21.09
CA ALA A 18 -27.27 -11.26 20.04
C ALA A 18 -26.94 -10.46 18.77
N ALA A 19 -27.83 -9.54 18.34
CA ALA A 19 -27.58 -8.68 17.18
C ALA A 19 -26.40 -7.71 17.40
N ILE A 20 -26.27 -7.15 18.61
CA ILE A 20 -25.11 -6.31 18.99
C ILE A 20 -23.82 -7.15 19.05
N ALA A 21 -23.87 -8.37 19.58
CA ALA A 21 -22.72 -9.27 19.59
C ALA A 21 -22.30 -9.69 18.17
N LEU A 22 -23.26 -9.92 17.27
CA LEU A 22 -23.00 -10.20 15.84
C LEU A 22 -22.43 -8.99 15.09
N LEU A 23 -22.89 -7.77 15.41
CA LEU A 23 -22.31 -6.52 14.88
C LEU A 23 -20.89 -6.24 15.42
N LEU A 24 -20.60 -6.66 16.65
CA LEU A 24 -19.28 -6.55 17.26
C LEU A 24 -18.31 -7.66 16.83
N GLN A 25 -18.82 -8.83 16.43
CA GLN A 25 -18.01 -9.96 15.95
C GLN A 25 -17.61 -9.86 14.48
N SER A 26 -18.22 -8.96 13.69
CA SER A 26 -17.91 -8.83 12.26
C SER A 26 -16.70 -7.96 11.94
N HIS A 27 -15.88 -7.59 12.93
CA HIS A 27 -14.59 -6.96 12.72
C HIS A 27 -13.49 -7.97 13.02
N ASP A 28 -13.28 -8.92 12.12
CA ASP A 28 -11.97 -9.56 11.99
C ASP A 28 -10.97 -8.47 11.56
N SER A 29 -10.53 -7.65 12.51
CA SER A 29 -9.49 -6.65 12.26
C SER A 29 -8.15 -7.35 12.31
N SER A 30 -7.80 -8.02 11.20
CA SER A 30 -6.43 -8.41 10.96
C SER A 30 -5.67 -7.16 10.52
N ILE A 31 -4.69 -6.74 11.32
CA ILE A 31 -3.70 -5.75 10.90
C ILE A 31 -3.06 -6.25 9.60
N LEU A 32 -3.18 -5.48 8.52
CA LEU A 32 -2.51 -5.75 7.26
C LEU A 32 -1.10 -5.19 7.34
N VAL A 33 -0.11 -6.03 7.06
CA VAL A 33 1.29 -5.62 6.97
C VAL A 33 1.84 -6.02 5.61
N LEU A 34 2.37 -5.05 4.88
CA LEU A 34 3.05 -5.25 3.60
C LEU A 34 4.51 -4.81 3.72
N HIS A 35 5.36 -5.49 2.97
CA HIS A 35 6.79 -5.19 2.90
C HIS A 35 7.25 -5.12 1.45
N GLY A 36 8.31 -4.34 1.21
CA GLY A 36 9.03 -4.36 -0.06
C GLY A 36 9.99 -3.19 -0.15
N SER A 37 10.05 -2.52 -1.30
CA SER A 37 10.97 -1.40 -1.51
C SER A 37 10.40 -0.32 -2.42
N LEU A 38 10.96 0.88 -2.30
CA LEU A 38 10.79 1.98 -3.24
C LEU A 38 12.14 2.22 -3.91
N PHE A 39 12.21 2.05 -5.22
CA PHE A 39 13.36 2.41 -6.02
C PHE A 39 13.11 3.77 -6.70
N VAL A 40 14.14 4.61 -6.73
CA VAL A 40 14.09 5.96 -7.33
C VAL A 40 15.30 6.16 -8.22
N SER A 41 15.08 6.74 -9.41
CA SER A 41 16.13 7.13 -10.34
C SER A 41 15.84 8.49 -10.97
N ASP A 42 16.85 9.35 -11.15
CA ASP A 42 16.68 10.63 -11.87
C ASP A 42 16.71 10.50 -13.39
N ALA A 43 17.19 9.37 -13.92
CA ALA A 43 17.40 9.16 -15.35
C ALA A 43 16.29 8.33 -16.00
N GLY A 44 15.53 7.55 -15.23
CA GLY A 44 14.50 6.59 -15.68
C GLY A 44 15.07 5.42 -16.47
N ARG A 45 15.77 5.70 -17.57
CA ARG A 45 16.65 4.78 -18.28
C ARG A 45 18.09 5.22 -18.06
N SER A 46 19.03 4.28 -17.98
CA SER A 46 20.44 4.66 -17.99
C SER A 46 20.88 5.20 -19.35
N HIS A 47 21.47 6.39 -19.35
CA HIS A 47 22.04 7.11 -20.48
C HIS A 47 23.57 7.08 -20.50
N GLY A 48 24.20 6.48 -19.48
CA GLY A 48 25.64 6.45 -19.30
C GLY A 48 26.14 7.79 -18.71
N GLY A 49 26.47 7.78 -17.43
CA GLY A 49 26.88 8.98 -16.71
C GLY A 49 26.73 8.82 -15.21
N PHE A 50 26.77 9.95 -14.48
CA PHE A 50 26.36 9.99 -13.09
C PHE A 50 24.83 10.16 -13.06
N GLU A 51 24.14 9.15 -12.55
CA GLU A 51 22.68 9.11 -12.43
C GLU A 51 22.37 8.83 -10.96
N TYR A 52 21.53 9.67 -10.37
CA TYR A 52 21.06 9.45 -9.02
C TYR A 52 20.19 8.19 -9.00
N ASN A 53 20.54 7.26 -8.13
CA ASN A 53 19.73 6.09 -7.84
C ASN A 53 19.77 5.83 -6.32
N ALA A 54 18.62 5.45 -5.77
CA ALA A 54 18.48 5.06 -4.38
C ALA A 54 17.32 4.09 -4.18
N GLU A 55 17.40 3.30 -3.12
CA GLU A 55 16.35 2.36 -2.73
C GLU A 55 16.11 2.43 -1.22
N TRP A 56 14.83 2.44 -0.86
CA TRP A 56 14.36 2.41 0.52
C TRP A 56 13.60 1.11 0.78
N GLU A 57 13.80 0.51 1.95
CA GLU A 57 12.91 -0.53 2.46
C GLU A 57 11.56 0.11 2.81
N VAL A 58 10.47 -0.55 2.43
CA VAL A 58 9.11 -0.06 2.65
C VAL A 58 8.35 -1.02 3.57
N MET A 59 7.72 -0.46 4.61
CA MET A 59 6.75 -1.15 5.44
C MET A 59 5.43 -0.39 5.44
N VAL A 60 4.35 -1.05 5.01
CA VAL A 60 2.98 -0.53 5.15
C VAL A 60 2.28 -1.29 6.26
N LYS A 61 1.72 -0.58 7.24
CA LYS A 61 0.93 -1.16 8.32
C LYS A 61 -0.42 -0.48 8.38
N VAL A 62 -1.49 -1.25 8.17
CA VAL A 62 -2.87 -0.75 8.16
C VAL A 62 -3.71 -1.49 9.19
N ASP A 63 -4.50 -0.72 9.95
CA ASP A 63 -5.47 -1.20 10.92
C ASP A 63 -6.80 -0.48 10.68
N HIS A 64 -7.88 -1.24 10.50
CA HIS A 64 -9.21 -0.69 10.17
C HIS A 64 -9.22 0.31 8.98
N GLY A 65 -8.43 0.04 7.93
CA GLY A 65 -8.40 0.84 6.70
C GLY A 65 -7.54 2.11 6.76
N LEU A 66 -6.95 2.42 7.92
CA LEU A 66 -6.01 3.53 8.10
C LEU A 66 -4.65 3.01 8.55
N GLY A 67 -3.58 3.63 8.08
CA GLY A 67 -2.24 3.14 8.35
C GLY A 67 -1.13 4.12 8.05
N THR A 68 0.08 3.58 8.11
CA THR A 68 1.31 4.29 7.78
C THR A 68 2.16 3.46 6.82
N MET A 69 2.83 4.16 5.91
CA MET A 69 3.91 3.65 5.08
C MET A 69 5.21 4.28 5.57
N ASN A 70 6.17 3.47 5.99
CA ASN A 70 7.50 3.90 6.43
C ASN A 70 8.54 3.53 5.38
N LEU A 71 9.49 4.44 5.15
CA LEU A 71 10.62 4.26 4.25
C LEU A 71 11.94 4.39 5.00
N GLU A 72 12.83 3.42 4.84
CA GLU A 72 14.18 3.45 5.41
C GLU A 72 15.22 3.30 4.31
N LEU A 73 16.08 4.31 4.14
CA LEU A 73 17.10 4.30 3.08
C LEU A 73 18.02 3.09 3.27
N THR A 74 18.07 2.23 2.27
CA THR A 74 18.89 1.01 2.31
C THR A 74 20.17 1.17 1.50
N THR A 75 20.08 1.80 0.32
CA THR A 75 21.22 2.04 -0.56
C THR A 75 20.98 3.27 -1.43
N GLY A 76 22.05 3.93 -1.89
CA GLY A 76 21.96 5.06 -2.80
C GLY A 76 23.04 6.12 -2.61
N LEU A 77 23.03 7.11 -3.48
CA LEU A 77 23.98 8.23 -3.49
C LEU A 77 23.65 9.35 -2.47
N GLY A 78 22.63 9.13 -1.64
CA GLY A 78 22.13 10.05 -0.63
C GLY A 78 20.62 9.92 -0.48
N ASP A 79 20.07 10.49 0.59
CA ASP A 79 18.62 10.53 0.81
C ASP A 79 18.02 11.75 0.13
N ALA A 80 17.32 11.53 -0.99
CA ALA A 80 16.60 12.59 -1.68
C ALA A 80 15.22 12.87 -1.06
N LEU A 81 14.71 12.00 -0.19
CA LEU A 81 13.39 12.18 0.41
C LEU A 81 13.47 13.13 1.60
N GLU A 82 12.54 14.09 1.65
CA GLU A 82 12.39 15.01 2.79
C GLU A 82 11.46 14.43 3.88
N LYS A 83 10.78 13.32 3.59
CA LYS A 83 9.79 12.67 4.45
C LYS A 83 9.85 11.15 4.29
N HIS A 84 9.68 10.42 5.40
CA HIS A 84 9.86 8.96 5.46
C HIS A 84 8.68 8.19 6.08
N GLU A 85 7.69 8.90 6.62
CA GLU A 85 6.47 8.30 7.16
C GLU A 85 5.27 8.95 6.46
N TYR A 86 4.40 8.15 5.86
CA TYR A 86 3.28 8.62 5.05
C TYR A 86 1.97 8.03 5.55
N HIS A 87 0.91 8.83 5.52
CA HIS A 87 -0.43 8.35 5.82
C HIS A 87 -0.97 7.49 4.69
N VAL A 88 -1.52 6.32 5.03
CA VAL A 88 -2.15 5.37 4.11
C VAL A 88 -3.62 5.21 4.47
N GLU A 89 -4.49 5.26 3.48
CA GLU A 89 -5.93 5.02 3.62
C GLU A 89 -6.48 4.23 2.42
N ASP A 90 -7.71 3.74 2.55
CA ASP A 90 -8.47 3.06 1.48
C ASP A 90 -7.72 1.88 0.82
N ILE A 91 -6.99 1.09 1.61
CA ILE A 91 -6.26 -0.07 1.08
C ILE A 91 -7.22 -1.20 0.68
N SER A 92 -7.01 -1.75 -0.50
CA SER A 92 -7.66 -2.97 -0.99
C SER A 92 -6.61 -3.87 -1.64
N VAL A 93 -6.64 -5.15 -1.29
CA VAL A 93 -5.77 -6.17 -1.88
C VAL A 93 -6.66 -7.19 -2.59
N GLU A 94 -6.53 -7.26 -3.91
CA GLU A 94 -7.20 -8.23 -4.79
C GLU A 94 -6.14 -9.11 -5.45
N SER A 95 -6.54 -10.19 -6.12
CA SER A 95 -5.58 -11.15 -6.70
C SER A 95 -4.68 -10.55 -7.81
N ASP A 96 -5.14 -9.51 -8.50
CA ASP A 96 -4.44 -8.90 -9.64
C ASP A 96 -3.90 -7.49 -9.35
N ARG A 97 -4.32 -6.88 -8.23
CA ARG A 97 -3.99 -5.49 -7.91
C ARG A 97 -4.01 -5.21 -6.40
N LEU A 98 -3.23 -4.20 -6.03
CA LEU A 98 -3.30 -3.55 -4.73
C LEU A 98 -3.60 -2.08 -4.97
N THR A 99 -4.63 -1.55 -4.32
CA THR A 99 -4.96 -0.12 -4.39
C THR A 99 -4.87 0.49 -3.01
N MET A 100 -4.39 1.73 -2.92
CA MET A 100 -4.40 2.51 -1.69
C MET A 100 -4.34 4.00 -2.02
N LYS A 101 -4.54 4.85 -1.03
CA LYS A 101 -4.14 6.26 -1.10
C LYS A 101 -2.98 6.50 -0.16
N VAL A 102 -1.99 7.25 -0.64
CA VAL A 102 -0.86 7.75 0.15
C VAL A 102 -0.95 9.26 0.15
N GLU A 103 -1.10 9.88 1.32
CA GLU A 103 -1.32 11.33 1.46
C GLU A 103 -2.48 11.83 0.58
N GLY A 104 -3.55 11.03 0.48
CA GLY A 104 -4.72 11.30 -0.35
C GLY A 104 -4.52 11.09 -1.86
N GLN A 105 -3.31 10.79 -2.32
CA GLN A 105 -3.03 10.49 -3.73
C GLN A 105 -3.20 8.99 -4.01
N PRO A 106 -3.94 8.60 -5.07
CA PRO A 106 -4.18 7.19 -5.37
C PRO A 106 -2.91 6.51 -5.90
N ILE A 107 -2.63 5.31 -5.40
CA ILE A 107 -1.63 4.38 -5.93
C ILE A 107 -2.34 3.08 -6.32
N VAL A 108 -2.00 2.56 -7.50
CA VAL A 108 -2.48 1.26 -7.99
C VAL A 108 -1.26 0.44 -8.35
N LEU A 109 -0.99 -0.63 -7.61
CA LEU A 109 0.04 -1.61 -7.91
C LEU A 109 -0.58 -2.82 -8.61
N VAL A 110 0.10 -3.37 -9.61
CA VAL A 110 -0.34 -4.54 -10.38
C VAL A 110 0.42 -5.78 -9.91
N TRP A 111 -0.26 -6.91 -9.76
CA TRP A 111 0.38 -8.17 -9.44
C TRP A 111 1.29 -8.65 -10.57
N VAL A 112 2.54 -8.96 -10.23
CA VAL A 112 3.56 -9.46 -11.16
C VAL A 112 3.90 -10.89 -10.79
N ASP A 113 3.47 -11.84 -11.62
CA ASP A 113 3.74 -13.26 -11.40
C ASP A 113 5.21 -13.62 -11.63
N SER A 114 5.85 -12.93 -12.58
CA SER A 114 7.23 -13.15 -13.03
C SER A 114 7.80 -11.82 -13.53
N ASP A 115 8.83 -11.30 -12.89
CA ASP A 115 9.42 -9.99 -13.18
C ASP A 115 10.67 -10.11 -14.05
N GLU A 116 10.49 -10.06 -15.37
CA GLU A 116 11.60 -10.21 -16.32
C GLU A 116 12.52 -8.98 -16.38
N ILE A 117 12.07 -7.83 -15.88
CA ILE A 117 12.84 -6.56 -15.90
C ILE A 117 14.01 -6.63 -14.91
N TRP A 118 13.75 -7.14 -13.71
CA TRP A 118 14.76 -7.28 -12.66
C TRP A 118 15.21 -8.73 -12.47
N ASP A 119 15.23 -9.52 -13.56
CA ASP A 119 15.72 -10.92 -13.56
C ASP A 119 15.09 -11.77 -12.43
N HIS A 120 13.76 -11.74 -12.36
CA HIS A 120 12.93 -12.46 -11.39
C HIS A 120 13.12 -12.05 -9.91
N MET A 121 13.81 -10.95 -9.64
CA MET A 121 14.05 -10.48 -8.26
C MET A 121 12.76 -10.13 -7.52
N TYR A 122 11.74 -9.63 -8.24
CA TYR A 122 10.46 -9.19 -7.68
C TYR A 122 9.27 -10.03 -8.17
N ASP A 123 9.49 -11.33 -8.38
CA ASP A 123 8.41 -12.30 -8.60
C ASP A 123 7.43 -12.30 -7.41
N LYS A 124 6.13 -12.34 -7.70
CA LYS A 124 5.04 -12.36 -6.71
C LYS A 124 4.99 -11.10 -5.84
N TYR A 125 5.24 -9.95 -6.46
CA TYR A 125 5.04 -8.62 -5.88
C TYR A 125 3.90 -7.89 -6.59
N TYR A 126 3.24 -6.99 -5.86
CA TYR A 126 2.51 -5.89 -6.47
C TYR A 126 3.48 -4.77 -6.78
N ILE A 127 3.48 -4.29 -8.03
CA ILE A 127 4.41 -3.26 -8.49
C ILE A 127 3.65 -2.10 -9.14
N ALA A 128 4.00 -0.88 -8.76
CA ALA A 128 3.65 0.34 -9.49
C ALA A 128 4.92 1.10 -9.84
N SER A 129 5.02 1.57 -11.08
CA SER A 129 6.16 2.34 -11.56
C SER A 129 5.72 3.46 -12.48
N TRP A 130 6.48 4.55 -12.43
CA TRP A 130 6.27 5.72 -13.28
C TRP A 130 7.59 6.47 -13.45
N GLY A 131 7.86 6.99 -14.64
CA GLY A 131 8.96 7.92 -14.93
C GLY A 131 8.84 8.46 -16.35
N GLY A 132 9.20 9.72 -16.57
CA GLY A 132 9.03 10.37 -17.88
C GLY A 132 9.84 9.72 -19.00
N ASP A 133 11.08 9.32 -18.69
CA ASP A 133 12.03 8.71 -19.64
C ASP A 133 12.17 7.18 -19.45
N ALA A 134 11.31 6.56 -18.65
CA ALA A 134 11.35 5.13 -18.41
C ALA A 134 10.87 4.33 -19.64
N PRO A 135 11.45 3.15 -19.92
CA PRO A 135 10.97 2.27 -20.97
C PRO A 135 9.48 1.93 -20.77
N PRO A 136 8.64 1.97 -21.82
CA PRO A 136 7.20 1.70 -21.68
C PRO A 136 6.87 0.35 -21.05
N GLU A 137 7.71 -0.66 -21.27
CA GLU A 137 7.60 -2.00 -20.69
C GLU A 137 7.81 -2.02 -19.17
N GLU A 138 8.52 -1.03 -18.60
CA GLU A 138 8.75 -0.95 -17.16
C GLU A 138 7.59 -0.28 -16.42
N LEU A 139 6.79 0.54 -17.12
CA LEU A 139 5.65 1.29 -16.57
C LEU A 139 4.47 0.38 -16.26
N ARG A 140 4.03 0.38 -15.00
CA ARG A 140 2.91 -0.44 -14.53
C ARG A 140 2.14 0.24 -13.42
N GLY A 141 0.83 0.02 -13.39
CA GLY A 141 -0.03 0.58 -12.35
C GLY A 141 -0.14 2.10 -12.41
N THR A 142 -0.19 2.74 -11.23
CA THR A 142 -0.27 4.20 -11.08
C THR A 142 0.46 4.60 -9.81
N ILE A 143 1.45 5.47 -9.95
CA ILE A 143 2.20 6.11 -8.87
C ILE A 143 2.74 7.45 -9.40
N SER A 144 3.01 8.41 -8.53
CA SER A 144 3.63 9.68 -8.91
C SER A 144 4.83 9.98 -8.02
N PRO A 145 5.96 10.48 -8.56
CA PRO A 145 7.08 10.94 -7.76
C PRO A 145 6.68 12.04 -6.77
N THR A 146 5.68 12.86 -7.14
CA THR A 146 5.19 13.97 -6.32
C THR A 146 4.51 13.54 -5.02
N ILE A 147 4.26 12.24 -4.83
CA ILE A 147 3.83 11.68 -3.54
C ILE A 147 4.94 11.83 -2.51
N PHE A 148 6.20 11.81 -2.94
CA PHE A 148 7.39 11.78 -2.10
C PHE A 148 8.12 13.14 -2.15
N PRO A 149 7.98 13.98 -1.12
CA PRO A 149 8.67 15.27 -1.05
C PRO A 149 10.19 15.09 -1.21
N GLY A 150 10.79 15.98 -2.01
CA GLY A 150 12.20 15.90 -2.40
C GLY A 150 12.42 15.33 -3.81
N LEU A 151 11.44 14.62 -4.37
CA LEU A 151 11.49 14.16 -5.76
C LEU A 151 10.86 15.17 -6.72
N ALA A 152 11.51 15.39 -7.86
CA ALA A 152 10.92 16.14 -8.96
C ALA A 152 10.01 15.24 -9.81
N ASP A 153 9.13 15.86 -10.58
CA ASP A 153 8.13 15.18 -11.39
C ASP A 153 8.71 14.29 -12.48
N HIS A 154 9.95 14.46 -12.92
CA HIS A 154 10.59 13.64 -13.96
C HIS A 154 11.23 12.36 -13.43
N TYR A 155 11.38 12.22 -12.11
CA TYR A 155 12.03 11.06 -11.51
C TYR A 155 11.27 9.78 -11.87
N TYR A 156 12.02 8.71 -12.09
CA TYR A 156 11.47 7.37 -12.06
C TYR A 156 11.30 6.92 -10.62
N VAL A 157 10.13 6.36 -10.33
CA VAL A 157 9.81 5.72 -9.06
C VAL A 157 9.19 4.35 -9.33
N GLU A 158 9.60 3.35 -8.55
CA GLU A 158 9.02 2.01 -8.58
C GLU A 158 8.79 1.52 -7.15
N LEU A 159 7.52 1.37 -6.78
CA LEU A 159 7.09 0.82 -5.51
C LEU A 159 6.73 -0.65 -5.68
N ARG A 160 7.33 -1.49 -4.84
CA ARG A 160 7.15 -2.95 -4.84
C ARG A 160 6.67 -3.36 -3.47
N LEU A 161 5.54 -4.05 -3.38
CA LEU A 161 4.97 -4.52 -2.11
C LEU A 161 4.49 -5.96 -2.22
N ARG A 162 4.58 -6.70 -1.12
CA ARG A 162 3.93 -8.01 -0.96
C ARG A 162 3.39 -8.18 0.44
N VAL A 163 2.38 -9.04 0.55
CA VAL A 163 1.93 -9.58 1.84
C VAL A 163 3.00 -10.53 2.35
N LYS A 164 3.29 -10.45 3.65
CA LYS A 164 4.23 -11.36 4.32
C LYS A 164 3.58 -12.69 4.67
#